data_AF-A0A1M7Y3E6-F1
#
_entry.id   AF-A0A1M7Y3E6-F1
#
_cell.length_a   1.000
_cell.length_b   1.000
_cell.length_c   1.000
_cell.angle_alpha   90.00
_cell.angle_beta   90.00
_cell.angle_gamma   90.00
#
_symmetry.space_group_name_H-M   'P 1'
#
loop_
_entity.id
_entity.type
_entity.pdbx_description
1 polymer ?
#
loop_
_entity_poly.entity_id
_entity_poly.type
_entity_poly.pdbx_seq_one_letter_code
_entity_poly.pdbx_strand_id
1 'polypeptide(L)' 'MKELLIVKAGNQYLRFLPEGHQFCEFDKASVYPLDQVAQVRERIHRAQENGIADIELRKLTIIEEPFSEAR' A
#
# COMPACT_ATOMS: atom_id res chain seq x y z
N MET A 1 -0.24 -14.67 12.01
CA MET A 1 -0.52 -14.10 10.67
C MET A 1 -0.81 -12.62 10.85
N LYS A 2 -0.05 -11.73 10.21
CA LYS A 2 -0.26 -10.29 10.33
C LYS A 2 -0.96 -9.79 9.08
N GLU A 3 -2.07 -9.08 9.28
CA GLU A 3 -2.84 -8.47 8.20
C GLU A 3 -2.56 -6.97 8.15
N LEU A 4 -2.39 -6.46 6.94
CA LEU A 4 -2.04 -5.09 6.64
C LEU A 4 -2.90 -4.59 5.46
N LEU A 5 -2.78 -3.31 5.17
CA LEU A 5 -3.43 -2.63 4.06
C LEU A 5 -2.36 -2.14 3.09
N ILE A 6 -2.66 -2.28 1.80
CA ILE A 6 -1.91 -1.68 0.69
C ILE A 6 -2.88 -0.97 -0.24
N VAL A 7 -2.37 -0.01 -0.99
CA VAL A 7 -3.17 0.74 -1.96
C VAL A 7 -2.68 0.43 -3.36
N LYS A 8 -3.59 -0.06 -4.21
CA LYS A 8 -3.36 -0.41 -5.61
C LYS A 8 -4.09 0.59 -6.51
N ALA A 9 -3.49 0.97 -7.63
CA ALA A 9 -4.11 1.81 -8.63
C ALA A 9 -3.85 1.19 -10.01
N GLY A 10 -4.88 0.60 -10.62
CA GLY A 10 -4.73 -0.23 -11.82
C GLY A 10 -3.76 -1.40 -11.60
N ASN A 11 -2.65 -1.42 -12.34
CA ASN A 11 -1.60 -2.45 -12.22
C ASN A 11 -0.45 -2.09 -11.26
N GLN A 12 -0.42 -0.87 -10.73
CA GLN A 12 0.66 -0.37 -9.88
C GLN A 12 0.20 -0.21 -8.43
N TYR A 13 1.14 0.04 -7.53
CA TYR A 13 0.87 0.34 -6.12
C TYR A 13 1.20 1.79 -5.81
N LEU A 14 0.60 2.33 -4.75
CA LEU A 14 0.90 3.68 -4.28
C LEU A 14 1.82 3.63 -3.06
N ARG A 15 2.90 4.42 -3.14
CA ARG A 15 3.69 4.81 -1.98
C ARG A 15 3.29 6.24 -1.62
N PHE A 16 2.72 6.41 -0.43
CA PHE A 16 2.42 7.73 0.10
C PHE A 16 3.64 8.32 0.77
N LEU A 17 3.90 9.59 0.46
CA LEU A 17 4.96 10.42 1.01
C LEU A 17 4.32 11.50 1.90
N PRO A 18 5.09 12.25 2.69
CA PRO A 18 4.56 13.37 3.47
C PRO A 18 3.81 14.40 2.59
N GLU A 19 4.33 14.67 1.39
CA GLU A 19 3.79 15.71 0.49
C GLU A 19 3.01 15.17 -0.71
N GLY A 20 2.72 13.86 -0.77
CA GLY A 20 1.99 13.31 -1.91
C GLY A 20 2.05 11.80 -2.03
N HIS A 21 2.11 11.32 -3.27
CA HIS A 21 2.16 9.90 -3.59
C HIS A 21 2.96 9.67 -4.87
N GLN A 22 3.46 8.45 -5.03
CA GLN A 22 4.07 7.99 -6.27
C GLN A 22 3.62 6.56 -6.60
N PHE A 23 3.52 6.25 -7.88
CA PHE A 23 3.36 4.88 -8.34
C PHE A 23 4.64 4.08 -8.13
N CYS A 24 4.49 2.81 -7.78
CA CYS A 24 5.61 1.92 -7.49
C CYS A 24 5.24 0.45 -7.67
N GLU A 25 6.29 -0.38 -7.65
CA GLU A 25 6.19 -1.83 -7.54
C GLU A 25 5.76 -2.24 -6.12
N PHE A 26 5.29 -3.49 -5.99
CA PHE A 26 4.73 -4.02 -4.75
C PHE A 26 5.67 -3.92 -3.55
N ASP A 27 6.97 -4.18 -3.76
CA ASP A 27 8.02 -4.18 -2.74
C ASP A 27 8.27 -2.79 -2.13
N LYS A 28 7.80 -1.73 -2.78
CA LYS A 28 7.96 -0.33 -2.36
C LYS A 28 6.64 0.33 -1.94
N ALA A 29 5.54 -0.41 -1.99
CA ALA A 29 4.22 0.09 -1.63
C ALA A 29 4.18 0.53 -0.16
N SER A 30 3.40 1.58 0.14
CA SER A 30 3.12 1.90 1.54
C SER A 30 2.22 0.83 2.14
N VAL A 31 2.62 0.31 3.30
CA VAL A 31 1.91 -0.74 4.03
C VAL A 31 1.43 -0.18 5.38
N TYR A 32 0.17 -0.43 5.72
CA TYR A 32 -0.45 0.11 6.93
C TYR A 32 -1.07 -1.01 7.77
N PRO A 33 -1.11 -0.90 9.10
CA PRO A 33 -1.93 -1.79 9.91
C PRO A 33 -3.44 -1.56 9.67
N LEU A 34 -4.26 -2.57 9.95
CA LEU A 34 -5.72 -2.52 9.70
C LEU A 34 -6.43 -1.41 10.48
N ASP A 35 -5.94 -1.06 11.68
CA ASP A 35 -6.51 0.00 12.51
C ASP A 35 -6.33 1.41 11.91
N GLN A 36 -5.45 1.58 10.93
CA GLN A 36 -5.23 2.84 10.21
C GLN A 36 -6.13 3.00 8.98
N VAL A 37 -7.15 2.14 8.79
CA VAL A 37 -8.04 2.19 7.62
C VAL A 37 -8.62 3.58 7.33
N ALA A 38 -8.99 4.33 8.37
CA ALA A 38 -9.54 5.68 8.21
C ALA A 38 -8.50 6.65 7.63
N GLN A 39 -7.27 6.62 8.15
CA GLN A 39 -6.17 7.45 7.66
C GLN A 39 -5.79 7.09 6.21
N VAL A 40 -5.79 5.79 5.86
CA VAL A 40 -5.49 5.35 4.49
C VAL A 40 -6.58 5.81 3.52
N ARG A 41 -7.85 5.78 3.93
CA ARG A 41 -8.97 6.30 3.12
C ARG A 41 -8.84 7.79 2.85
N GLU A 42 -8.42 8.58 3.84
CA GLU A 42 -8.17 10.01 3.64
C GLU A 42 -7.05 10.24 2.61
N ARG A 43 -5.96 9.47 2.69
CA ARG A 43 -4.86 9.53 1.71
C ARG A 43 -5.32 9.14 0.30
N ILE A 44 -6.16 8.11 0.17
CA ILE A 44 -6.78 7.71 -1.09
C ILE A 44 -7.64 8.83 -1.65
N HIS A 45 -8.47 9.45 -0.81
CA HIS A 45 -9.33 10.57 -1.24
C HIS A 45 -8.51 11.72 -1.81
N ARG A 46 -7.45 12.14 -1.10
CA ARG A 46 -6.53 13.17 -1.61
C ARG A 46 -5.83 12.74 -2.91
N ALA A 47 -5.48 11.47 -3.08
CA ALA A 47 -4.90 10.99 -4.33
C ALA A 47 -5.91 11.05 -5.50
N GLN A 48 -7.19 10.75 -5.24
CA GLN A 48 -8.27 10.87 -6.22
C GLN A 48 -8.54 12.33 -6.60
N GLU A 49 -8.52 13.26 -5.64
CA GLU A 49 -8.60 14.70 -5.90
C GLU A 49 -7.45 15.21 -6.79
N ASN A 50 -6.28 14.55 -6.71
CA ASN A 50 -5.12 14.82 -7.56
C ASN A 50 -5.13 14.05 -8.90
N GLY A 51 -6.25 13.42 -9.27
CA GLY A 51 -6.47 12.83 -10.59
C GLY A 51 -6.12 11.35 -10.71
N ILE A 52 -5.81 10.64 -9.62
CA ILE A 52 -5.57 9.20 -9.67
C ILE A 52 -6.91 8.46 -9.66
N ALA A 53 -7.23 7.77 -10.77
CA ALA A 53 -8.38 6.91 -10.89
C ALA A 53 -8.11 5.46 -10.42
N ASP A 54 -9.17 4.66 -10.29
CA ASP A 54 -9.12 3.21 -10.05
C ASP A 54 -8.26 2.78 -8.84
N ILE A 55 -8.36 3.54 -7.75
CA ILE A 55 -7.66 3.24 -6.49
C ILE A 55 -8.46 2.23 -5.66
N GLU A 56 -7.82 1.14 -5.28
CA GLU A 56 -8.34 0.09 -4.43
C GLU A 56 -7.53 -0.07 -3.15
N LEU A 57 -8.22 -0.14 -2.02
CA LEU A 57 -7.64 -0.56 -0.76
C LEU A 57 -7.68 -2.09 -0.68
N ARG A 58 -6.51 -2.74 -0.59
CA ARG A 58 -6.41 -4.20 -0.53
C ARG A 58 -5.81 -4.66 0.80
N LYS A 59 -6.21 -5.85 1.23
CA LYS A 59 -5.62 -6.53 2.38
C LYS A 59 -4.37 -7.28 1.94
N LEU A 60 -3.27 -7.08 2.67
CA LEU A 60 -2.02 -7.80 2.52
C LEU A 60 -1.82 -8.72 3.73
N THR A 61 -1.59 -10.00 3.47
CA THR A 61 -1.20 -10.97 4.49
C THR A 61 0.30 -11.19 4.42
N ILE A 62 1.02 -10.93 5.53
CA ILE A 62 2.46 -11.21 5.63
C ILE A 62 2.68 -12.48 6.44
N ILE A 63 3.53 -13.35 5.90
CA ILE A 63 4.03 -14.56 6.53
C ILE A 63 5.56 -14.40 6.59
N GLU A 64 6.14 -14.75 7.73
CA GLU A 64 7.59 -14.74 7.95
C GLU A 64 8.09 -16.18 7.91
N GLU A 65 9.16 -16.41 7.16
CA GLU A 65 9.78 -17.72 6.98
C GLU A 65 11.31 -17.58 7.14
N PRO A 66 12.01 -18.60 7.67
CA PRO A 66 13.47 -18.58 7.73
C PRO A 66 14.09 -18.43 6.33
N PHE A 67 15.03 -17.50 6.19
CA PHE A 67 15.82 -17.36 4.96
C PHE A 67 17.15 -18.12 5.08
N SER A 68 17.43 -18.99 4.12
CA SER A 68 18.71 -19.69 3.99
C SER A 68 19.39 -19.30 2.68
N GLU A 69 20.56 -18.65 2.76
CA GLU A 69 21.43 -18.47 1.61
C GLU A 69 22.03 -19.83 1.23
N ALA A 70 21.63 -20.37 0.07
CA ALA A 70 22.35 -21.49 -0.53
C ALA A 70 23.76 -20.99 -0.93
N ARG A 71 24.80 -21.56 -0.30
CA ARG A 71 26.19 -21.36 -0.71
C ARG A 71 26.51 -22.10 -1.99
#